data_AF-A0A848WZU2-F1
#
_entry.id   AF-A0A848WZU2-F1
#
_cell.length_a   1.000
_cell.length_b   1.000
_cell.length_c   1.000
_cell.angle_alpha   90.00
_cell.angle_beta   90.00
_cell.angle_gamma   90.00
#
_symmetry.space_group_name_H-M   'P 1'
#
loop_
_entity.id
_entity.type
_entity.pdbx_description
1 polymer ?
#
loop_
_entity_poly.entity_id
_entity_poly.type
_entity_poly.pdbx_seq_one_letter_code
_entity_poly.pdbx_strand_id
1 'polypeptide(L)'
;MKIPTLFLLFSILSAAPGFAQEKSPFEGPLDPFLGDPKLEIQAVFEDERFPNIVLTKAGTVLATWGNKQVRARRSEDGGKTWGPEIVIANPGFQGGGTTVDENSGDILAFVEDKHPPAPLTVYRSKDDGKTWLPEKPKITPGSNGHMPSMHMNEHGITLRYGEHKGRLIRPSRYYGVKNDRSEWPNHYTNAIFSDDGGKAWQTSEPFPENGTGEAAIAELSDGRLYYNSRVHWQERPNNTRRREAWSDDGGKTWKDFRIVEILPDGHQHRSYGCMGG
;
A
#
# COMPACT_ATOMS: atom_id res chain seq x y z
N MET A 1 -52.48 -51.31 18.49
CA MET A 1 -51.08 -50.98 18.12
C MET A 1 -51.14 -49.70 17.30
N LYS A 2 -50.73 -48.55 17.87
CA LYS A 2 -50.90 -47.22 17.26
C LYS A 2 -49.74 -46.93 16.31
N ILE A 3 -50.06 -46.58 15.06
CA ILE A 3 -49.10 -46.14 14.04
C ILE A 3 -48.76 -44.67 14.33
N PRO A 4 -47.48 -44.28 14.46
CA PRO A 4 -47.15 -42.88 14.67
C PRO A 4 -47.15 -42.13 13.33
N THR A 5 -47.86 -41.00 13.32
CA THR A 5 -47.88 -40.04 12.22
C THR A 5 -46.53 -39.32 12.15
N LEU A 6 -45.81 -39.46 11.03
CA LEU A 6 -44.56 -38.76 10.75
C LEU A 6 -44.89 -37.32 10.28
N PHE A 7 -44.56 -36.32 11.09
CA PHE A 7 -44.58 -34.92 10.65
C PHE A 7 -43.26 -34.59 9.94
N LEU A 8 -43.34 -34.28 8.65
CA LEU A 8 -42.22 -33.75 7.87
C LEU A 8 -42.18 -32.23 8.07
N LEU A 9 -41.18 -31.73 8.80
CA LEU A 9 -40.88 -30.30 8.87
C LEU A 9 -40.03 -29.91 7.65
N PHE A 10 -40.61 -29.12 6.74
CA PHE A 10 -39.85 -28.41 5.71
C PHE A 10 -39.31 -27.11 6.30
N SER A 11 -38.02 -27.10 6.67
CA SER A 11 -37.30 -25.86 6.95
C SER A 11 -36.89 -25.25 5.62
N ILE A 12 -37.62 -24.24 5.15
CA ILE A 12 -37.19 -23.40 4.04
C ILE A 12 -36.10 -22.48 4.59
N LEU A 13 -34.83 -22.83 4.36
CA LEU A 13 -33.73 -21.86 4.47
C LEU A 13 -33.92 -20.87 3.33
N SER A 14 -34.55 -19.73 3.61
CA SER A 14 -34.40 -18.56 2.75
C SER A 14 -32.96 -18.10 2.90
N ALA A 15 -32.08 -18.55 2.01
CA ALA A 15 -30.84 -17.85 1.76
C ALA A 15 -31.23 -16.42 1.38
N ALA A 16 -30.92 -15.46 2.25
CA ALA A 16 -30.96 -14.07 1.87
C ALA A 16 -30.20 -13.96 0.54
N PRO A 17 -30.73 -13.27 -0.49
CA PRO A 17 -30.00 -13.09 -1.73
C PRO A 17 -28.66 -12.50 -1.34
N GLY A 18 -27.60 -13.30 -1.48
CA GLY A 18 -26.23 -12.84 -1.27
C GLY A 18 -26.11 -11.57 -2.09
N PHE A 19 -25.66 -10.49 -1.45
CA PHE A 19 -25.48 -9.19 -2.05
C PHE A 19 -24.98 -9.37 -3.47
N ALA A 20 -25.88 -9.20 -4.44
CA ALA A 20 -25.50 -9.20 -5.83
C ALA A 20 -24.68 -7.94 -5.97
N GLN A 21 -23.36 -8.09 -5.82
CA GLN A 21 -22.40 -7.03 -6.00
C GLN A 21 -22.69 -6.48 -7.40
N GLU A 22 -23.18 -5.24 -7.47
CA GLU A 22 -23.29 -4.54 -8.74
C GLU A 22 -21.98 -4.76 -9.48
N LYS A 23 -22.04 -5.11 -10.78
CA LYS A 23 -20.85 -5.25 -11.61
C LYS A 23 -20.03 -3.97 -11.47
N SER A 24 -19.02 -4.03 -10.63
CA SER A 24 -18.13 -2.91 -10.38
C SER A 24 -17.40 -2.66 -11.70
N PRO A 25 -17.35 -1.42 -12.21
CA PRO A 25 -16.59 -1.11 -13.41
C PRO A 25 -15.08 -1.38 -13.22
N PHE A 26 -14.64 -1.64 -11.98
CA PHE A 26 -13.27 -1.95 -11.61
C PHE A 26 -12.99 -3.45 -11.44
N GLU A 27 -14.01 -4.31 -11.52
CA GLU A 27 -13.85 -5.76 -11.37
C GLU A 27 -13.95 -6.44 -12.74
N GLY A 28 -12.89 -7.17 -13.11
CA GLY A 28 -12.83 -7.93 -14.35
C GLY A 28 -13.59 -9.28 -14.28
N PRO A 29 -13.77 -9.97 -15.40
CA PRO A 29 -14.26 -11.35 -15.39
C PRO A 29 -13.29 -12.28 -14.65
N LEU A 30 -13.78 -13.42 -14.17
CA LEU A 30 -12.95 -14.42 -13.48
C LEU A 30 -12.06 -15.23 -14.43
N ASP A 31 -12.41 -15.31 -15.73
CA ASP A 31 -11.73 -16.13 -16.73
C ASP A 31 -10.18 -16.03 -16.74
N PRO A 32 -9.55 -14.84 -16.58
CA PRO A 32 -8.09 -14.72 -16.52
C PRO A 32 -7.44 -15.46 -15.34
N PHE A 33 -8.19 -15.76 -14.28
CA PHE A 33 -7.71 -16.41 -13.06
C PHE A 33 -7.99 -17.93 -13.01
N LEU A 34 -8.74 -18.47 -13.97
CA LEU A 34 -9.17 -19.88 -13.99
C LEU A 34 -8.30 -20.79 -14.86
N GLY A 35 -7.28 -20.25 -15.53
CA GLY A 35 -6.35 -21.01 -16.36
C GLY A 35 -5.17 -21.62 -15.60
N ASP A 36 -4.33 -22.36 -16.33
CA ASP A 36 -3.07 -22.87 -15.79
C ASP A 36 -2.16 -21.72 -15.31
N PRO A 37 -1.45 -21.88 -14.18
CA PRO A 37 -0.54 -20.86 -13.68
C PRO A 37 0.60 -20.60 -14.68
N LYS A 38 0.88 -19.32 -14.93
CA LYS A 38 1.95 -18.87 -15.82
C LYS A 38 2.84 -17.87 -15.08
N LEU A 39 4.15 -17.95 -15.34
CA LEU A 39 5.13 -16.98 -14.86
C LEU A 39 5.94 -16.47 -16.05
N GLU A 40 5.80 -15.18 -16.33
CA GLU A 40 6.61 -14.47 -17.31
C GLU A 40 7.47 -13.44 -16.57
N ILE A 41 8.75 -13.37 -16.92
CA ILE A 41 9.71 -12.46 -16.28
C ILE A 41 10.31 -11.59 -17.38
N GLN A 42 10.27 -10.28 -17.16
CA GLN A 42 10.87 -9.29 -18.03
C GLN A 42 11.50 -8.18 -17.19
N ALA A 43 12.62 -7.64 -17.67
CA ALA A 43 13.21 -6.44 -17.08
C ALA A 43 12.46 -5.20 -17.59
N VAL A 44 11.96 -4.37 -16.67
CA VAL A 44 11.33 -3.08 -17.00
C VAL A 44 12.35 -1.94 -16.91
N PHE A 45 13.28 -2.05 -15.96
CA PHE A 45 14.43 -1.17 -15.77
C PHE A 45 15.67 -2.05 -15.53
N GLU A 46 16.83 -1.59 -16.01
CA GLU A 46 18.09 -2.36 -15.98
C GLU A 46 19.04 -1.93 -14.84
N ASP A 47 18.73 -0.81 -14.18
CA ASP A 47 19.57 -0.16 -13.17
C ASP A 47 18.74 0.26 -11.94
N GLU A 48 19.41 0.75 -10.90
CA GLU A 48 18.78 1.27 -9.68
C GLU A 48 17.87 0.26 -8.94
N ARG A 49 16.97 0.76 -8.07
CA ARG A 49 16.09 -0.04 -7.20
C ARG A 49 14.91 0.81 -6.71
N PHE A 50 14.05 0.17 -5.92
CA PHE A 50 12.83 0.70 -5.30
C PHE A 50 11.68 0.77 -6.31
N PRO A 51 11.00 -0.36 -6.58
CA PRO A 51 9.81 -0.39 -7.42
C PRO A 51 8.57 0.12 -6.70
N ASN A 52 7.64 0.63 -7.48
CA ASN A 52 6.21 0.63 -7.18
C ASN A 52 5.47 0.34 -8.48
N ILE A 53 4.35 -0.36 -8.38
CA ILE A 53 3.52 -0.70 -9.53
C ILE A 53 2.06 -0.44 -9.18
N VAL A 54 1.36 0.24 -10.07
CA VAL A 54 -0.07 0.55 -9.91
C VAL A 54 -0.80 0.31 -11.23
N LEU A 55 -2.09 0.00 -11.14
CA LEU A 55 -3.00 0.05 -12.29
C LEU A 55 -3.77 1.37 -12.25
N THR A 56 -3.77 2.08 -13.37
CA THR A 56 -4.56 3.30 -13.51
C THR A 56 -6.03 2.96 -13.81
N LYS A 57 -6.91 3.96 -13.69
CA LYS A 57 -8.32 3.81 -14.09
C LYS A 57 -8.51 3.52 -15.59
N ALA A 58 -7.50 3.78 -16.42
CA ALA A 58 -7.51 3.44 -17.85
C ALA A 58 -7.06 2.00 -18.12
N GLY A 59 -6.67 1.24 -17.09
CA GLY A 59 -6.11 -0.11 -17.23
C GLY A 59 -4.62 -0.12 -17.60
N THR A 60 -3.95 1.04 -17.54
CA THR A 60 -2.51 1.14 -17.77
C THR A 60 -1.76 0.58 -16.57
N VAL A 61 -0.80 -0.31 -16.80
CA VAL A 61 0.18 -0.72 -15.78
C VAL A 61 1.28 0.33 -15.75
N LEU A 62 1.42 1.02 -14.62
CA LEU A 62 2.42 2.05 -14.40
C LEU A 62 3.44 1.54 -13.38
N ALA A 63 4.71 1.44 -13.79
CA ALA A 63 5.82 1.15 -12.90
C ALA A 63 6.61 2.43 -12.64
N THR A 64 6.84 2.77 -11.36
CA THR A 64 7.72 3.86 -10.93
C THR A 64 8.99 3.28 -10.31
N TRP A 65 10.13 3.91 -10.57
CA TRP A 65 11.43 3.37 -10.18
C TRP A 65 12.52 4.44 -9.98
N GLY A 66 13.42 4.22 -9.01
CA GLY A 66 14.74 4.85 -8.97
C GLY A 66 15.13 5.55 -7.66
N ASN A 67 16.44 5.75 -7.46
CA ASN A 67 17.04 6.32 -6.26
C ASN A 67 18.07 7.43 -6.50
N LYS A 68 18.36 7.77 -7.76
CA LYS A 68 19.09 9.00 -8.14
C LYS A 68 18.22 9.95 -8.93
N GLN A 69 17.33 9.39 -9.74
CA GLN A 69 16.20 10.04 -10.39
C GLN A 69 14.99 9.11 -10.25
N VAL A 70 13.78 9.68 -10.22
CA VAL A 70 12.54 8.90 -10.21
C VAL A 70 11.95 8.91 -11.60
N ARG A 71 11.63 7.72 -12.10
CA ARG A 71 11.22 7.48 -13.48
C ARG A 71 9.99 6.60 -13.50
N ALA A 72 9.30 6.60 -14.63
CA ALA A 72 8.18 5.71 -14.89
C ALA A 72 8.29 5.05 -16.25
N ARG A 73 7.67 3.86 -16.36
CA ARG A 73 7.29 3.26 -17.63
C ARG A 73 5.82 2.84 -17.55
N ARG A 74 5.17 2.87 -18.70
CA ARG A 74 3.75 2.54 -18.87
C ARG A 74 3.61 1.35 -19.79
N SER A 75 2.65 0.49 -19.48
CA SER A 75 2.18 -0.58 -20.36
C SER A 75 0.67 -0.50 -20.51
N GLU A 76 0.20 -0.43 -21.75
CA GLU A 76 -1.22 -0.33 -22.11
C GLU A 76 -1.80 -1.70 -22.54
N ASP A 77 -1.01 -2.77 -22.42
CA ASP A 77 -1.34 -4.12 -22.86
C ASP A 77 -1.20 -5.19 -21.76
N GLY A 78 -1.33 -4.76 -20.50
CA GLY A 78 -1.28 -5.63 -19.32
C GLY A 78 0.13 -6.09 -18.94
N GLY A 79 1.14 -5.28 -19.27
CA GLY A 79 2.54 -5.54 -18.95
C GLY A 79 3.30 -6.26 -20.06
N LYS A 80 2.73 -6.56 -21.23
CA LYS A 80 3.44 -7.32 -22.29
C LYS A 80 4.51 -6.48 -22.97
N THR A 81 4.22 -5.21 -23.21
CA THR A 81 5.18 -4.25 -23.75
C THR A 81 5.20 -2.99 -22.90
N TRP A 82 6.37 -2.35 -22.84
CA TRP A 82 6.59 -1.13 -22.06
C TRP A 82 7.02 0.01 -22.97
N GLY A 83 6.36 1.15 -22.79
CA GLY A 83 6.70 2.39 -23.48
C GLY A 83 8.07 2.95 -23.07
N PRO A 84 8.47 4.09 -23.67
CA PRO A 84 9.71 4.77 -23.31
C PRO A 84 9.70 5.21 -21.85
N GLU A 85 10.90 5.42 -21.31
CA GLU A 85 11.10 5.97 -19.98
C GLU A 85 10.58 7.42 -19.88
N ILE A 86 9.90 7.73 -18.77
CA ILE A 86 9.38 9.04 -18.43
C ILE A 86 10.05 9.50 -17.14
N VAL A 87 10.72 10.65 -17.15
CA VAL A 87 11.32 11.22 -15.93
C VAL A 87 10.23 11.90 -15.10
N ILE A 88 10.07 11.46 -13.85
CA ILE A 88 9.20 12.11 -12.85
C ILE A 88 9.99 13.21 -12.13
N ALA A 89 11.20 12.89 -11.66
CA ALA A 89 12.06 13.80 -10.92
C ALA A 89 13.54 13.50 -11.17
N ASN A 90 14.36 14.54 -11.34
CA ASN A 90 15.82 14.41 -11.44
C ASN A 90 16.51 15.67 -10.87
N PRO A 91 17.26 15.56 -9.76
CA PRO A 91 17.47 14.35 -8.95
C PRO A 91 16.19 13.94 -8.20
N GLY A 92 16.18 12.72 -7.63
CA GLY A 92 15.10 12.27 -6.77
C GLY A 92 15.30 10.86 -6.22
N PHE A 93 14.66 10.59 -5.08
CA PHE A 93 14.67 9.30 -4.41
C PHE A 93 13.24 8.79 -4.22
N GLN A 94 12.93 7.61 -4.77
CA GLN A 94 11.58 7.05 -4.70
C GLN A 94 11.18 6.70 -3.27
N GLY A 95 10.14 7.38 -2.78
CA GLY A 95 9.60 7.18 -1.43
C GLY A 95 8.60 6.02 -1.31
N GLY A 96 8.31 5.31 -2.41
CA GLY A 96 7.22 4.34 -2.51
C GLY A 96 5.84 5.01 -2.39
N GLY A 97 4.79 4.21 -2.18
CA GLY A 97 3.44 4.73 -1.99
C GLY A 97 2.86 5.47 -3.20
N THR A 98 3.29 5.17 -4.43
CA THR A 98 2.61 5.66 -5.64
C THR A 98 1.12 5.34 -5.48
N THR A 99 0.27 6.35 -5.61
CA THR A 99 -1.16 6.24 -5.28
C THR A 99 -1.99 6.69 -6.46
N VAL A 100 -2.88 5.83 -6.93
CA VAL A 100 -3.93 6.22 -7.88
C VAL A 100 -5.11 6.70 -7.07
N ASP A 101 -5.51 7.95 -7.28
CA ASP A 101 -6.77 8.48 -6.76
C ASP A 101 -7.90 7.93 -7.63
N GLU A 102 -8.58 6.88 -7.16
CA GLU A 102 -9.65 6.24 -7.92
C GLU A 102 -10.90 7.13 -8.06
N ASN A 103 -10.98 8.24 -7.31
CA ASN A 103 -12.06 9.20 -7.49
C ASN A 103 -11.86 10.01 -8.78
N SER A 104 -10.66 10.57 -8.97
CA SER A 104 -10.34 11.49 -10.08
C SER A 104 -9.66 10.82 -11.27
N GLY A 105 -8.88 9.77 -11.04
CA GLY A 105 -7.93 9.19 -12.00
C GLY A 105 -6.53 9.82 -11.94
N ASP A 106 -6.31 10.81 -11.08
CA ASP A 106 -4.98 11.37 -10.84
C ASP A 106 -4.04 10.33 -10.21
N ILE A 107 -2.75 10.48 -10.44
CA ILE A 107 -1.71 9.60 -9.91
C ILE A 107 -0.69 10.43 -9.15
N LEU A 108 -0.33 10.00 -7.95
CA LEU A 108 0.62 10.67 -7.07
C LEU A 108 1.88 9.82 -6.91
N ALA A 109 3.04 10.43 -7.15
CA ALA A 109 4.35 9.86 -6.85
C ALA A 109 5.04 10.69 -5.76
N PHE A 110 5.57 10.02 -4.74
CA PHE A 110 6.19 10.65 -3.58
C PHE A 110 7.71 10.57 -3.71
N VAL A 111 8.37 11.72 -3.84
CA VAL A 111 9.80 11.80 -4.13
C VAL A 111 10.49 12.61 -3.05
N GLU A 112 11.47 12.01 -2.38
CA GLU A 112 12.35 12.73 -1.47
C GLU A 112 13.65 13.13 -2.17
N ASP A 113 14.28 14.22 -1.73
CA ASP A 113 15.53 14.73 -2.35
C ASP A 113 16.70 13.73 -2.27
N LYS A 114 16.67 12.86 -1.25
CA LYS A 114 17.68 11.82 -0.96
C LYS A 114 17.05 10.74 -0.09
N HIS A 115 17.85 9.76 0.33
CA HIS A 115 17.37 8.75 1.25
C HIS A 115 16.75 9.39 2.51
N PRO A 116 15.52 9.02 2.89
CA PRO A 116 14.80 9.59 4.02
C PRO A 116 15.55 9.53 5.36
N PRO A 117 15.29 10.48 6.28
CA PRO A 117 14.35 11.60 6.12
C PRO A 117 14.94 12.77 5.28
N ALA A 118 14.17 13.29 4.34
CA ALA A 118 14.54 14.42 3.50
C ALA A 118 13.31 15.23 3.06
N PRO A 119 13.50 16.45 2.49
CA PRO A 119 12.39 17.20 1.93
C PRO A 119 11.62 16.38 0.89
N LEU A 120 10.29 16.48 0.95
CA LEU A 120 9.36 15.76 0.09
C LEU A 120 8.78 16.69 -0.99
N THR A 121 8.74 16.20 -2.22
CA THR A 121 7.90 16.74 -3.30
C THR A 121 6.96 15.64 -3.78
N VAL A 122 5.67 15.95 -3.93
CA VAL A 122 4.72 15.03 -4.54
C VAL A 122 4.55 15.43 -6.00
N TYR A 123 4.68 14.48 -6.91
CA TYR A 123 4.45 14.69 -8.33
C TYR A 123 3.09 14.12 -8.69
N ARG A 124 2.30 14.89 -9.41
CA ARG A 124 0.97 14.48 -9.86
C ARG A 124 0.92 14.33 -11.37
N SER A 125 0.38 13.20 -11.82
CA SER A 125 -0.07 13.04 -13.19
C SER A 125 -1.60 13.11 -13.25
N LYS A 126 -2.11 13.84 -14.25
CA LYS A 126 -3.55 13.96 -14.57
C LYS A 126 -3.91 13.37 -15.93
N ASP A 127 -2.93 12.72 -16.57
CA ASP A 127 -2.98 12.26 -17.95
C ASP A 127 -2.48 10.82 -18.06
N ASP A 128 -2.87 10.00 -17.08
CA ASP A 128 -2.60 8.56 -17.06
C ASP A 128 -1.11 8.19 -16.96
N GLY A 129 -0.32 9.01 -16.24
CA GLY A 129 1.10 8.78 -15.99
C GLY A 129 2.04 9.32 -17.08
N LYS A 130 1.53 10.08 -18.06
CA LYS A 130 2.31 10.59 -19.20
C LYS A 130 3.14 11.81 -18.84
N THR A 131 2.59 12.75 -18.09
CA THR A 131 3.29 13.92 -17.57
C THR A 131 3.09 14.06 -16.07
N TRP A 132 4.07 14.70 -15.41
CA TRP A 132 4.14 14.81 -13.96
C TRP A 132 4.48 16.23 -13.55
N LEU A 133 3.65 16.84 -12.70
CA LEU A 133 3.85 18.19 -12.19
C LEU A 133 4.12 18.17 -10.68
N PRO A 134 5.13 18.92 -10.20
CA PRO A 134 5.45 18.95 -8.78
C PRO A 134 4.42 19.75 -7.98
N GLU A 135 4.09 19.25 -6.80
CA GLU A 135 3.20 19.82 -5.81
C GLU A 135 3.83 19.68 -4.42
N LYS A 136 3.55 20.65 -3.54
CA LYS A 136 3.95 20.61 -2.13
C LYS A 136 2.70 20.52 -1.26
N PRO A 137 2.24 19.32 -0.94
CA PRO A 137 1.04 19.17 -0.13
C PRO A 137 1.34 19.55 1.32
N LYS A 138 0.28 19.91 2.06
CA LYS A 138 0.37 20.09 3.51
C LYS A 138 0.33 18.74 4.19
N ILE A 139 1.35 18.40 4.97
CA ILE A 139 1.37 17.17 5.80
C ILE A 139 1.35 17.59 7.27
N THR A 140 0.34 17.15 8.01
CA THR A 140 0.19 17.42 9.43
C THR A 140 0.94 16.35 10.25
N PRO A 141 1.75 16.72 11.26
CA PRO A 141 2.38 15.76 12.17
C PRO A 141 1.37 14.82 12.84
N GLY A 142 1.84 13.67 13.31
CA GLY A 142 1.04 12.77 14.15
C GLY A 142 0.69 13.39 15.51
N SER A 143 -0.15 12.71 16.28
CA SER A 143 -0.58 13.13 17.63
C SER A 143 0.57 13.40 18.61
N ASN A 144 1.70 12.71 18.42
CA ASN A 144 2.94 12.88 19.18
C ASN A 144 3.87 13.99 18.64
N GLY A 145 3.42 14.75 17.63
CA GLY A 145 4.21 15.80 16.99
C GLY A 145 5.26 15.31 16.00
N HIS A 146 5.36 13.99 15.76
CA HIS A 146 6.34 13.44 14.84
C HIS A 146 5.90 13.61 13.38
N MET A 147 6.83 14.07 12.55
CA MET A 147 6.63 14.16 11.10
C MET A 147 6.89 12.81 10.43
N PRO A 148 6.01 12.35 9.52
CA PRO A 148 6.29 11.17 8.71
C PRO A 148 7.30 11.50 7.59
N SER A 149 7.91 10.45 7.07
CA SER A 149 8.76 10.47 5.88
C SER A 149 8.40 9.29 4.97
N MET A 150 8.73 9.42 3.69
CA MET A 150 8.33 8.48 2.64
C MET A 150 9.45 7.43 2.47
N HIS A 151 9.23 6.23 3.00
CA HIS A 151 10.25 5.16 3.05
C HIS A 151 9.84 3.93 2.27
N MET A 152 10.11 3.93 0.95
CA MET A 152 10.04 2.80 0.02
C MET A 152 8.90 1.80 0.29
N ASN A 153 7.74 2.30 0.74
CA ASN A 153 6.59 1.48 1.09
C ASN A 153 5.90 1.00 -0.20
N GLU A 154 5.04 0.00 -0.06
CA GLU A 154 4.20 -0.42 -1.17
C GLU A 154 3.25 0.71 -1.60
N HIS A 155 2.59 0.54 -2.74
CA HIS A 155 1.66 1.51 -3.28
C HIS A 155 0.59 1.95 -2.26
N GLY A 156 0.06 3.16 -2.44
CA GLY A 156 -1.13 3.60 -1.71
C GLY A 156 -2.41 3.05 -2.30
N ILE A 157 -3.53 3.24 -1.61
CA ILE A 157 -4.85 2.81 -2.06
C ILE A 157 -5.87 3.95 -1.92
N THR A 158 -6.96 3.85 -2.70
CA THR A 158 -8.18 4.62 -2.47
C THR A 158 -9.21 3.72 -1.79
N LEU A 159 -9.74 4.13 -0.64
CA LEU A 159 -10.73 3.34 0.09
C LEU A 159 -12.05 3.26 -0.68
N ARG A 160 -12.66 2.09 -0.71
CA ARG A 160 -13.87 1.78 -1.47
C ARG A 160 -15.10 1.59 -0.58
N TYR A 161 -14.93 1.39 0.72
CA TYR A 161 -16.02 1.06 1.65
C TYR A 161 -16.12 2.03 2.83
N GLY A 162 -17.25 1.96 3.54
CA GLY A 162 -17.47 2.66 4.80
C GLY A 162 -17.57 4.18 4.72
N GLU A 163 -17.48 4.83 5.88
CA GLU A 163 -17.60 6.29 6.05
C GLU A 163 -16.48 7.06 5.32
N HIS A 164 -15.31 6.44 5.15
CA HIS A 164 -14.13 7.05 4.56
C HIS A 164 -13.91 6.64 3.09
N LYS A 165 -14.93 6.14 2.40
CA LYS A 165 -14.86 5.85 0.97
C LYS A 165 -14.34 7.06 0.19
N GLY A 166 -13.35 6.84 -0.67
CA GLY A 166 -12.66 7.86 -1.46
C GLY A 166 -11.40 8.42 -0.80
N ARG A 167 -11.14 8.13 0.47
CA ARG A 167 -9.89 8.49 1.14
C ARG A 167 -8.69 7.85 0.43
N LEU A 168 -7.65 8.65 0.20
CA LEU A 168 -6.33 8.13 -0.19
C LEU A 168 -5.55 7.77 1.07
N ILE A 169 -4.89 6.62 1.08
CA ILE A 169 -4.03 6.23 2.21
C ILE A 169 -2.80 5.46 1.73
N ARG A 170 -1.66 5.71 2.36
CA ARG A 170 -0.42 4.97 2.13
C ARG A 170 0.43 4.81 3.39
N PRO A 171 1.17 3.70 3.54
CA PRO A 171 2.07 3.48 4.69
C PRO A 171 3.19 4.52 4.69
N SER A 172 3.61 5.06 5.83
CA SER A 172 4.72 6.00 6.05
C SER A 172 5.60 5.60 7.23
N ARG A 173 6.68 6.36 7.47
CA ARG A 173 7.63 6.01 8.52
C ARG A 173 8.08 7.22 9.32
N TYR A 174 8.33 7.00 10.60
CA TYR A 174 9.09 7.90 11.45
C TYR A 174 10.49 7.33 11.75
N TYR A 175 11.50 8.21 11.74
CA TYR A 175 12.92 7.88 11.82
C TYR A 175 13.60 8.26 13.13
N GLY A 176 12.85 8.59 14.18
CA GLY A 176 13.47 9.15 15.37
C GLY A 176 14.22 10.45 15.04
N VAL A 177 15.48 10.53 15.48
CA VAL A 177 16.35 11.69 15.24
C VAL A 177 17.06 11.63 13.88
N LYS A 178 17.41 10.43 13.41
CA LYS A 178 18.19 10.22 12.17
C LYS A 178 18.00 8.81 11.64
N ASN A 179 18.23 8.63 10.34
CA ASN A 179 18.27 7.31 9.73
C ASN A 179 19.59 6.57 10.05
N ASP A 180 19.63 5.97 11.24
CA ASP A 180 20.77 5.23 11.80
C ASP A 180 20.29 3.98 12.53
N ARG A 181 21.14 2.96 12.65
CA ARG A 181 20.81 1.75 13.42
C ARG A 181 20.60 2.04 14.90
N SER A 182 21.29 3.05 15.45
CA SER A 182 21.10 3.49 16.84
C SER A 182 19.67 3.96 17.11
N GLU A 183 18.97 4.44 16.08
CA GLU A 183 17.61 4.96 16.18
C GLU A 183 16.54 3.91 15.86
N TRP A 184 16.91 2.70 15.42
CA TRP A 184 15.93 1.64 15.15
C TRP A 184 14.94 1.37 16.29
N PRO A 185 15.32 1.39 17.59
CA PRO A 185 14.36 1.26 18.69
C PRO A 185 13.29 2.37 18.74
N ASN A 186 13.55 3.53 18.11
CA ASN A 186 12.69 4.71 18.07
C ASN A 186 11.92 4.84 16.75
N HIS A 187 12.35 4.15 15.69
CA HIS A 187 11.65 4.13 14.42
C HIS A 187 10.30 3.45 14.58
N TYR A 188 9.32 3.84 13.77
CA TYR A 188 8.10 3.05 13.59
C TYR A 188 7.48 3.38 12.24
N THR A 189 6.69 2.46 11.74
CA THR A 189 5.82 2.68 10.59
C THR A 189 4.48 3.28 11.03
N ASN A 190 3.80 3.98 10.14
CA ASN A 190 2.46 4.56 10.35
C ASN A 190 1.82 4.78 8.97
N ALA A 191 0.80 5.61 8.84
CA ALA A 191 0.26 5.98 7.53
C ALA A 191 0.09 7.49 7.41
N ILE A 192 -0.03 7.95 6.17
CA ILE A 192 -0.66 9.22 5.85
C ILE A 192 -1.92 8.98 5.04
N PHE A 193 -2.96 9.79 5.29
CA PHE A 193 -4.20 9.74 4.54
C PHE A 193 -4.71 11.13 4.15
N SER A 194 -5.51 11.19 3.10
CA SER A 194 -6.06 12.43 2.54
C SER A 194 -7.50 12.21 2.04
N ASP A 195 -8.38 13.14 2.41
CA ASP A 195 -9.78 13.18 2.00
C ASP A 195 -10.07 14.24 0.93
N ASP A 196 -9.03 14.92 0.39
CA ASP A 196 -9.17 16.06 -0.54
C ASP A 196 -8.39 15.89 -1.85
N GLY A 197 -8.17 14.64 -2.27
CA GLY A 197 -7.45 14.29 -3.49
C GLY A 197 -5.94 14.47 -3.38
N GLY A 198 -5.39 14.41 -2.15
CA GLY A 198 -3.96 14.49 -1.88
C GLY A 198 -3.41 15.91 -1.71
N LYS A 199 -4.26 16.93 -1.49
CA LYS A 199 -3.81 18.31 -1.26
C LYS A 199 -3.33 18.52 0.18
N ALA A 200 -4.04 17.93 1.13
CA ALA A 200 -3.64 17.86 2.53
C ALA A 200 -3.67 16.42 3.04
N TRP A 201 -2.65 16.08 3.82
CA TRP A 201 -2.47 14.77 4.42
C TRP A 201 -2.42 14.86 5.94
N GLN A 202 -3.05 13.89 6.59
CA GLN A 202 -3.00 13.68 8.03
C GLN A 202 -2.15 12.44 8.31
N THR A 203 -1.37 12.49 9.38
CA THR A 203 -0.57 11.34 9.83
C THR A 203 -1.41 10.52 10.80
N SER A 204 -1.45 9.19 10.61
CA SER A 204 -2.11 8.27 11.53
C SER A 204 -1.38 8.17 12.86
N GLU A 205 -2.01 7.53 13.85
CA GLU A 205 -1.30 7.03 15.01
C GLU A 205 -0.15 6.08 14.60
N PRO A 206 0.90 5.95 15.44
CA PRO A 206 1.96 4.98 15.21
C PRO A 206 1.43 3.55 15.05
N PHE A 207 2.07 2.76 14.19
CA PHE A 207 1.91 1.32 14.23
C PHE A 207 2.33 0.80 15.62
N PRO A 208 1.63 -0.20 16.19
CA PRO A 208 1.79 -0.63 17.58
C PRO A 208 3.08 -1.43 17.86
N GLU A 209 4.18 -1.15 17.16
CA GLU A 209 5.52 -1.67 17.43
C GLU A 209 6.61 -0.75 16.85
N ASN A 210 7.58 -0.33 17.68
CA ASN A 210 8.79 0.36 17.20
C ASN A 210 9.78 -0.61 16.53
N GLY A 211 10.73 -0.10 15.77
CA GLY A 211 11.66 -0.90 14.97
C GLY A 211 11.07 -1.38 13.65
N THR A 212 9.81 -1.02 13.37
CA THR A 212 9.12 -1.34 12.12
C THR A 212 9.57 -0.45 10.95
N GLY A 213 9.14 -0.83 9.75
CA GLY A 213 9.77 -0.42 8.49
C GLY A 213 8.82 -0.25 7.33
N GLU A 214 9.31 -0.61 6.13
CA GLU A 214 8.48 -0.72 4.93
C GLU A 214 7.25 -1.58 5.19
N ALA A 215 6.14 -1.19 4.58
CA ALA A 215 4.83 -1.78 4.81
C ALA A 215 3.91 -1.66 3.60
N ALA A 216 2.78 -2.36 3.70
CA ALA A 216 1.66 -2.33 2.79
C ALA A 216 0.34 -2.21 3.59
N ILE A 217 -0.67 -1.61 2.96
CA ILE A 217 -2.04 -1.53 3.49
C ILE A 217 -3.00 -2.14 2.45
N ALA A 218 -3.91 -2.99 2.92
CA ALA A 218 -5.01 -3.52 2.12
C ALA A 218 -6.35 -3.19 2.80
N GLU A 219 -7.34 -2.75 2.02
CA GLU A 219 -8.72 -2.65 2.48
C GLU A 219 -9.43 -3.99 2.27
N LEU A 220 -10.10 -4.48 3.30
CA LEU A 220 -10.89 -5.71 3.24
C LEU A 220 -12.33 -5.46 2.79
N SER A 221 -13.03 -6.53 2.45
CA SER A 221 -14.42 -6.49 1.99
C SER A 221 -15.42 -5.93 3.01
N ASP A 222 -15.06 -5.87 4.29
CA ASP A 222 -15.85 -5.25 5.36
C ASP A 222 -15.43 -3.80 5.66
N GLY A 223 -14.51 -3.23 4.88
CA GLY A 223 -14.00 -1.87 5.02
C GLY A 223 -12.92 -1.69 6.08
N ARG A 224 -12.55 -2.74 6.82
CA ARG A 224 -11.37 -2.67 7.72
C ARG A 224 -10.09 -2.63 6.91
N LEU A 225 -9.07 -1.97 7.44
CA LEU A 225 -7.75 -1.96 6.84
C LEU A 225 -6.83 -2.96 7.55
N TYR A 226 -6.15 -3.76 6.75
CA TYR A 226 -5.06 -4.63 7.14
C TYR A 226 -3.74 -3.92 6.87
N TYR A 227 -2.96 -3.67 7.92
CA TYR A 227 -1.63 -3.08 7.83
C TYR A 227 -0.59 -4.16 8.07
N ASN A 228 0.33 -4.35 7.13
CA ASN A 228 1.39 -5.35 7.24
C ASN A 228 2.77 -4.71 7.09
N SER A 229 3.64 -4.90 8.09
CA SER A 229 4.95 -4.25 8.14
C SER A 229 6.09 -5.24 8.32
N ARG A 230 7.22 -4.89 7.72
CA ARG A 230 8.53 -5.45 8.04
C ARG A 230 9.06 -4.91 9.37
N VAL A 231 10.02 -5.60 9.97
CA VAL A 231 10.83 -5.06 11.08
C VAL A 231 12.30 -4.91 10.68
N HIS A 232 12.94 -3.81 11.09
CA HIS A 232 14.38 -3.61 10.91
C HIS A 232 15.15 -3.96 12.18
N TRP A 233 14.58 -3.64 13.33
CA TRP A 233 15.29 -3.73 14.60
C TRP A 233 15.55 -5.19 14.97
N GLN A 234 16.83 -5.57 14.99
CA GLN A 234 17.26 -6.96 15.12
C GLN A 234 16.91 -7.55 16.48
N GLU A 235 16.77 -6.72 17.50
CA GLU A 235 16.52 -7.11 18.87
C GLU A 235 15.02 -7.38 19.13
N ARG A 236 14.16 -7.19 18.13
CA ARG A 236 12.74 -7.57 18.22
C ARG A 236 12.57 -9.10 18.24
N PRO A 237 11.59 -9.62 19.00
CA PRO A 237 11.26 -11.05 18.94
C PRO A 237 10.74 -11.41 17.54
N ASN A 238 11.05 -12.64 17.10
CA ASN A 238 10.64 -13.18 15.80
C ASN A 238 10.83 -12.15 14.67
N ASN A 239 12.00 -11.51 14.63
CA ASN A 239 12.33 -10.43 13.70
C ASN A 239 12.44 -10.85 12.21
N THR A 240 12.15 -12.12 11.91
CA THR A 240 12.07 -12.72 10.58
C THR A 240 10.63 -13.06 10.18
N ARG A 241 9.66 -12.36 10.77
CA ARG A 241 8.22 -12.49 10.51
C ARG A 241 7.62 -11.13 10.19
N ARG A 242 6.53 -11.12 9.44
CA ARG A 242 5.75 -9.90 9.23
C ARG A 242 5.01 -9.51 10.51
N ARG A 243 4.73 -8.22 10.65
CA ARG A 243 3.88 -7.65 11.70
C ARG A 243 2.56 -7.25 11.07
N GLU A 244 1.46 -7.48 11.77
CA GLU A 244 0.16 -6.97 11.36
C GLU A 244 -0.48 -6.10 12.43
N ALA A 245 -1.30 -5.16 11.97
CA ALA A 245 -2.27 -4.44 12.77
C ALA A 245 -3.48 -4.11 11.90
N TRP A 246 -4.56 -3.69 12.54
CA TRP A 246 -5.86 -3.53 11.94
C TRP A 246 -6.40 -2.12 12.21
N SER A 247 -7.19 -1.57 11.28
CA SER A 247 -7.93 -0.33 11.49
C SER A 247 -9.39 -0.50 11.11
N ASP A 248 -10.27 0.06 11.93
CA ASP A 248 -11.71 0.16 11.72
C ASP A 248 -12.18 1.63 11.60
N ASP A 249 -11.25 2.58 11.50
CA ASP A 249 -11.50 4.01 11.42
C ASP A 249 -10.84 4.67 10.18
N GLY A 250 -10.74 3.89 9.10
CA GLY A 250 -10.18 4.36 7.82
C GLY A 250 -8.69 4.72 7.91
N GLY A 251 -7.94 4.03 8.76
CA GLY A 251 -6.48 4.12 8.89
C GLY A 251 -5.98 5.24 9.78
N LYS A 252 -6.83 5.76 10.67
CA LYS A 252 -6.41 6.77 11.65
C LYS A 252 -5.72 6.15 12.85
N THR A 253 -6.21 5.01 13.34
CA THR A 253 -5.61 4.24 14.45
C THR A 253 -5.36 2.78 14.06
N TRP A 254 -4.43 2.14 14.77
CA TRP A 254 -4.02 0.75 14.50
C TRP A 254 -4.11 -0.07 15.79
N LYS A 255 -4.77 -1.22 15.71
CA LYS A 255 -5.02 -2.12 16.84
C LYS A 255 -4.79 -3.59 16.49
N ASP A 256 -5.00 -4.47 17.45
CA ASP A 256 -4.90 -5.92 17.27
C ASP A 256 -3.56 -6.38 16.71
N PHE A 257 -2.47 -5.77 17.21
CA PHE A 257 -1.10 -6.11 16.83
C PHE A 257 -0.80 -7.60 16.94
N ARG A 258 -0.18 -8.18 15.91
CA ARG A 258 0.33 -9.55 15.94
C ARG A 258 1.63 -9.72 15.14
N ILE A 259 2.44 -10.68 15.58
CA ILE A 259 3.50 -11.26 14.75
C ILE A 259 2.87 -12.37 13.91
N VAL A 260 3.03 -12.28 12.59
CA VAL A 260 2.37 -13.20 11.65
C VAL A 260 3.26 -14.40 11.38
N GLU A 261 3.05 -15.48 12.12
CA GLU A 261 3.90 -16.68 12.07
C GLU A 261 3.95 -17.35 10.69
N ILE A 262 2.87 -17.27 9.91
CA ILE A 262 2.77 -17.85 8.56
C ILE A 262 3.47 -17.00 7.48
N LEU A 263 3.88 -15.77 7.79
CA LEU A 263 4.52 -14.86 6.85
C LEU A 263 5.99 -14.64 7.25
N PRO A 264 6.92 -15.52 6.84
CA PRO A 264 8.34 -15.27 6.98
C PRO A 264 8.76 -14.02 6.20
N ASP A 265 9.59 -13.19 6.81
CA ASP A 265 10.12 -11.96 6.22
C ASP A 265 11.62 -12.10 6.00
N GLY A 266 11.97 -12.48 4.77
CA GLY A 266 13.34 -12.61 4.32
C GLY A 266 14.20 -13.70 4.94
N HIS A 267 15.49 -13.37 5.15
CA HIS A 267 16.48 -14.32 5.66
C HIS A 267 16.09 -14.78 7.06
N GLN A 268 15.94 -16.09 7.27
CA GLN A 268 15.44 -16.65 8.54
C GLN A 268 16.42 -16.55 9.72
N HIS A 269 17.59 -15.93 9.54
CA HIS A 269 18.63 -15.76 10.57
C HIS A 269 18.92 -14.29 10.92
N ARG A 270 18.29 -13.31 10.25
CA ARG A 270 18.49 -11.87 10.53
C ARG A 270 17.32 -11.05 10.02
N SER A 271 17.03 -9.93 10.68
CA SER A 271 15.94 -9.01 10.31
C SER A 271 16.17 -8.25 8.99
N TYR A 272 17.39 -8.24 8.46
CA TYR A 272 17.75 -7.43 7.30
C TYR A 272 18.06 -8.31 6.09
N GLY A 273 17.37 -8.14 4.97
CA GLY A 273 17.78 -8.84 3.73
C GLY A 273 16.72 -9.04 2.65
N CYS A 274 15.42 -9.01 2.98
CA CYS A 274 14.37 -9.02 1.96
C CYS A 274 13.49 -7.79 2.17
N MET A 275 13.58 -6.87 1.22
CA MET A 275 13.02 -5.53 1.30
C MET A 275 11.58 -5.54 0.75
N GLY A 276 10.71 -6.38 1.31
CA GLY A 276 9.28 -6.37 0.96
C GLY A 276 8.56 -5.31 1.79
N GLY A 277 7.95 -4.32 1.15
CA GLY A 277 6.92 -3.46 1.74
C GLY A 277 5.60 -4.12 1.48
#